data_AF-A0A644VZA1-F1
#
_entry.id   AF-A0A644VZA1-F1
#
_cell.length_a   1.000
_cell.length_b   1.000
_cell.length_c   1.000
_cell.angle_alpha   90.00
_cell.angle_beta   90.00
_cell.angle_gamma   90.00
#
_symmetry.space_group_name_H-M   'P 1'
#
loop_
_entity.id
_entity.type
_entity.pdbx_description
1 polymer ?
#
loop_
_entity_poly.entity_id
_entity_poly.type
_entity_poly.pdbx_seq_one_letter_code
_entity_poly.pdbx_strand_id
1 'polypeptide(L)'
;MKSVKHIMQESYLDELKHKREQSESPAAHSQLKPSVNCPLCEDRGIIFDGESARPCACMRQKRMENLFRHARMARGLLNCRFEAFRQEYYLSQANPQDRSYLEGALTALHASKEFVARCLDDYHGLGLILIGPVGAGKTFLAAAIANALMEQEHQVLFLVVPDLLDQLRATYKTDENELDLLDTAREIPILILDDLGAHNYTDWTRNRLYSIINYRLNQQLPTVITSNLSLEEMEEHLGARTTSRLIQSCRIFRMNVEQDIRLRQYQDREKERKK
;
A
#
# COMPACT_ATOMS: atom_id res chain seq x y z
N MET A 1 11.01 -62.33 -35.41
CA MET A 1 11.19 -60.89 -35.70
C MET A 1 10.69 -60.11 -34.49
N LYS A 2 11.58 -59.51 -33.70
CA LYS A 2 11.16 -58.70 -32.53
C LYS A 2 10.54 -57.39 -33.03
N SER A 3 9.41 -57.00 -32.44
CA SER A 3 8.68 -55.76 -32.76
C SER A 3 9.55 -54.52 -32.54
N VAL A 4 9.40 -53.51 -33.40
CA VAL A 4 10.10 -52.20 -33.33
C VAL A 4 9.92 -51.52 -31.97
N LYS A 5 8.82 -51.80 -31.25
CA LYS A 5 8.61 -51.30 -29.87
C LYS A 5 9.56 -51.91 -28.83
N HIS A 6 10.04 -53.13 -29.06
CA HIS A 6 10.90 -53.84 -28.12
C HIS A 6 12.37 -53.42 -28.24
N ILE A 7 12.80 -52.98 -29.45
CA ILE A 7 14.15 -52.48 -29.73
C ILE A 7 14.35 -51.09 -29.12
N MET A 8 13.32 -50.23 -29.10
CA MET A 8 13.41 -48.88 -28.53
C MET A 8 13.34 -48.83 -26.99
N GLN A 9 12.86 -49.88 -26.32
CA GLN A 9 12.84 -49.93 -24.85
C GLN A 9 14.18 -50.38 -24.26
N GLU A 10 14.89 -51.31 -24.92
CA GLU A 10 16.22 -51.75 -24.46
C GLU A 10 17.27 -50.64 -24.63
N SER A 11 17.28 -49.92 -25.76
CA SER A 11 18.23 -48.82 -25.99
C SER A 11 18.03 -47.63 -25.03
N TYR A 12 16.78 -47.34 -24.66
CA TYR A 12 16.45 -46.23 -23.75
C TYR A 12 16.80 -46.53 -22.28
N LEU A 13 16.69 -47.80 -21.86
CA LEU A 13 17.04 -48.21 -20.50
C LEU A 13 18.55 -48.31 -20.29
N ASP A 14 19.32 -48.65 -21.32
CA ASP A 14 20.79 -48.68 -21.24
C ASP A 14 21.40 -47.26 -21.26
N GLU A 15 20.80 -46.31 -21.99
CA GLU A 15 21.17 -44.88 -21.92
C GLU A 15 20.92 -44.27 -20.52
N LEU A 16 19.86 -44.70 -19.84
CA LEU A 16 19.53 -44.23 -18.48
C LEU A 16 20.46 -44.82 -17.41
N LYS A 17 20.96 -46.05 -17.61
CA LYS A 17 21.97 -46.66 -16.72
C LYS A 17 23.33 -45.99 -16.89
N HIS A 18 23.77 -45.74 -18.14
CA HIS A 18 25.03 -45.06 -18.40
C HIS A 18 25.04 -43.61 -17.88
N LYS A 19 23.90 -42.89 -17.93
CA LYS A 19 23.76 -41.55 -17.33
C LYS A 19 23.77 -41.55 -15.80
N ARG A 20 23.28 -42.62 -15.15
CA ARG A 20 23.34 -42.76 -13.68
C ARG A 20 24.76 -43.06 -13.20
N GLU A 21 25.47 -43.95 -13.88
CA GLU A 21 26.85 -44.32 -13.51
C GLU A 21 27.87 -43.20 -13.77
N GLN A 22 27.60 -42.27 -14.70
CA GLN A 22 28.43 -41.07 -14.91
C GLN A 22 28.08 -39.90 -13.97
N SER A 23 27.01 -40.01 -13.17
CA SER A 23 26.59 -38.98 -12.20
C SER A 23 27.05 -39.27 -10.76
N GLU A 24 27.66 -40.43 -10.52
CA GLU A 24 28.28 -40.79 -9.24
C GLU A 24 29.78 -40.45 -9.24
N SER A 25 30.10 -39.18 -9.46
CA SER A 25 31.32 -38.61 -8.87
C SER A 25 31.00 -38.30 -7.40
N PRO A 26 31.90 -38.55 -6.43
CA PRO A 26 31.64 -38.17 -5.06
C PRO A 26 31.52 -36.65 -5.04
N ALA A 27 30.28 -36.18 -4.89
CA ALA A 27 29.98 -34.77 -4.73
C ALA A 27 30.85 -34.29 -3.59
N ALA A 28 31.87 -33.50 -3.92
CA ALA A 28 32.54 -32.68 -2.94
C ALA A 28 31.44 -31.88 -2.27
N HIS A 29 31.07 -32.27 -1.05
CA HIS A 29 30.27 -31.44 -0.16
C HIS A 29 31.10 -30.21 0.15
N SER A 30 31.17 -29.28 -0.80
CA SER A 30 31.51 -27.90 -0.51
C SER A 30 30.37 -27.46 0.39
N GLN A 31 30.63 -27.47 1.68
CA GLN A 31 29.80 -26.82 2.67
C GLN A 31 29.71 -25.36 2.22
N LEU A 32 28.67 -25.03 1.46
CA LEU A 32 28.29 -23.65 1.20
C LEU A 32 27.93 -23.10 2.58
N LYS A 33 28.93 -22.49 3.23
CA LYS A 33 28.72 -21.76 4.48
C LYS A 33 27.58 -20.78 4.19
N PRO A 34 26.51 -20.75 5.01
CA PRO A 34 25.43 -19.80 4.80
C PRO A 34 26.05 -18.41 4.74
N SER A 35 25.85 -17.72 3.61
CA SER A 35 26.38 -16.38 3.41
C SER A 35 25.70 -15.46 4.41
N VAL A 36 26.46 -14.99 5.39
CA VAL A 36 26.01 -13.98 6.35
C VAL A 36 25.69 -12.70 5.59
N ASN A 37 24.46 -12.22 5.67
CA ASN A 37 24.01 -11.01 4.97
C ASN A 37 24.54 -9.75 5.66
N CYS A 38 24.68 -9.76 6.99
CA CYS A 38 25.24 -8.64 7.74
C CYS A 38 26.52 -9.06 8.50
N PRO A 39 27.71 -8.64 8.06
CA PRO A 39 28.97 -9.02 8.71
C PRO A 39 29.15 -8.36 10.09
N LEU A 40 28.37 -7.32 10.43
CA LEU A 40 28.49 -6.59 11.70
C LEU A 40 27.82 -7.32 12.87
N CYS A 41 26.70 -7.99 12.63
CA CYS A 41 25.95 -8.69 13.68
C CYS A 41 25.81 -10.19 13.43
N GLU A 42 26.32 -10.68 12.30
CA GLU A 42 26.14 -12.07 11.86
C GLU A 42 24.66 -12.47 11.78
N ASP A 43 23.85 -11.57 11.21
CA ASP A 43 22.39 -11.69 11.10
C ASP A 43 21.59 -11.76 12.41
N ARG A 44 22.25 -11.63 13.57
CA ARG A 44 21.58 -11.57 14.89
C ARG A 44 20.79 -10.28 15.12
N GLY A 45 21.11 -9.21 14.39
CA GLY A 45 20.47 -7.91 14.53
C GLY A 45 20.90 -7.09 15.75
N ILE A 46 21.79 -7.62 16.58
CA ILE A 46 22.30 -7.00 17.80
C ILE A 46 23.83 -7.06 17.78
N ILE A 47 24.48 -6.00 18.25
CA ILE A 47 25.92 -5.92 18.47
C ILE A 47 26.15 -5.85 19.99
N PHE A 48 27.02 -6.73 20.49
CA PHE A 48 27.48 -6.72 21.88
C PHE A 48 28.87 -6.08 21.95
N ASP A 49 29.07 -5.13 22.85
CA ASP A 49 30.38 -4.51 23.13
C ASP A 49 30.97 -4.93 24.48
N GLY A 50 30.37 -5.91 25.14
CA GLY A 50 30.83 -6.50 26.41
C GLY A 50 30.09 -5.95 27.63
N GLU A 51 29.64 -4.70 27.60
CA GLU A 51 28.86 -4.06 28.68
C GLU A 51 27.41 -3.81 28.27
N SER A 52 27.15 -3.67 26.98
CA SER A 52 25.81 -3.36 26.47
C SER A 52 25.49 -4.12 25.17
N ALA A 53 24.19 -4.24 24.93
CA ALA A 53 23.64 -4.78 23.69
C ALA A 53 22.94 -3.64 22.94
N ARG A 54 23.35 -3.38 21.70
CA ARG A 54 22.75 -2.34 20.86
C ARG A 54 22.22 -2.90 19.54
N PRO A 55 21.12 -2.35 18.98
CA PRO A 55 20.65 -2.75 17.66
C PRO A 55 21.72 -2.53 16.58
N CYS A 56 21.87 -3.49 15.68
CA CYS A 56 22.73 -3.33 14.51
C CYS A 56 22.05 -2.39 13.50
N ALA A 57 22.85 -1.58 12.79
CA ALA A 57 22.34 -0.69 11.74
C ALA A 57 21.57 -1.44 10.62
N CYS A 58 21.90 -2.71 10.36
CA CYS A 58 21.16 -3.53 9.39
C CYS A 58 19.69 -3.76 9.79
N MET A 59 19.35 -3.64 11.09
CA MET A 59 17.98 -3.80 11.55
C MET A 59 17.09 -2.66 11.08
N ARG A 60 17.64 -1.45 10.90
CA ARG A 60 16.91 -0.34 10.30
C ARG A 60 16.48 -0.66 8.88
N GLN A 61 17.42 -1.13 8.06
CA GLN A 61 17.13 -1.53 6.68
C GLN A 61 16.10 -2.68 6.63
N LYS A 62 16.29 -3.74 7.42
CA LYS A 62 15.34 -4.87 7.49
C LYS A 62 13.95 -4.42 7.97
N ARG A 63 13.86 -3.49 8.93
CA ARG A 63 12.59 -2.91 9.40
C ARG A 63 11.89 -2.15 8.28
N MET A 64 12.59 -1.25 7.60
CA MET A 64 12.04 -0.51 6.47
C MET A 64 11.54 -1.47 5.37
N GLU A 65 12.35 -2.44 4.95
CA GLU A 65 11.94 -3.45 3.97
C GLU A 65 10.67 -4.20 4.39
N ASN A 66 10.58 -4.58 5.67
CA ASN A 66 9.38 -5.23 6.20
C ASN A 66 8.18 -4.27 6.24
N LEU A 67 8.35 -2.99 6.61
CA LEU A 67 7.27 -2.01 6.58
C LEU A 67 6.70 -1.87 5.17
N PHE A 68 7.55 -1.65 4.17
CA PHE A 68 7.11 -1.56 2.77
C PHE A 68 6.45 -2.85 2.27
N ARG A 69 6.94 -4.02 2.71
CA ARG A 69 6.33 -5.32 2.35
C ARG A 69 4.91 -5.47 2.90
N HIS A 70 4.68 -5.05 4.14
CA HIS A 70 3.39 -5.23 4.82
C HIS A 70 2.43 -4.04 4.66
N ALA A 71 2.90 -2.90 4.14
CA ALA A 71 2.06 -1.73 3.88
C ALA A 71 1.03 -1.94 2.75
N ARG A 72 1.16 -3.01 1.95
CA ARG A 72 0.25 -3.36 0.84
C ARG A 72 0.10 -2.28 -0.25
N MET A 73 1.11 -1.42 -0.40
CA MET A 73 1.15 -0.41 -1.46
C MET A 73 1.50 -1.02 -2.82
N ALA A 74 0.76 -0.61 -3.86
CA ALA A 74 1.09 -0.97 -5.24
C ALA A 74 2.45 -0.38 -5.64
N ARG A 75 3.19 -1.08 -6.52
CA ARG A 75 4.55 -0.67 -6.97
C ARG A 75 4.60 0.77 -7.49
N GLY A 76 3.56 1.22 -8.21
CA GLY A 76 3.48 2.57 -8.75
C GLY A 76 3.34 3.68 -7.70
N LEU A 77 2.98 3.33 -6.45
CA LEU A 77 2.77 4.27 -5.36
C LEU A 77 3.99 4.41 -4.44
N LEU A 78 4.96 3.50 -4.51
CA LEU A 78 6.13 3.48 -3.62
C LEU A 78 7.04 4.71 -3.75
N ASN A 79 6.97 5.40 -4.89
CA ASN A 79 7.78 6.59 -5.18
C ASN A 79 6.98 7.90 -5.12
N CYS A 80 5.72 7.87 -4.67
CA CYS A 80 4.95 9.10 -4.45
C CYS A 80 5.56 9.88 -3.29
N ARG A 81 5.89 11.15 -3.51
CA ARG A 81 6.51 12.06 -2.54
C ARG A 81 5.86 13.43 -2.64
N PHE A 82 5.81 14.19 -1.55
CA PHE A 82 5.20 15.52 -1.57
C PHE A 82 5.92 16.48 -2.53
N GLU A 83 7.21 16.29 -2.73
CA GLU A 83 8.08 17.07 -3.62
C GLU A 83 7.71 16.87 -5.10
N ALA A 84 7.12 15.72 -5.44
CA ALA A 84 6.65 15.43 -6.79
C ALA A 84 5.24 16.01 -7.08
N PHE A 85 4.62 16.70 -6.11
CA PHE A 85 3.35 17.38 -6.32
C PHE A 85 3.53 18.60 -7.22
N ARG A 86 2.82 18.62 -8.36
CA ARG A 86 2.91 19.70 -9.35
C ARG A 86 1.63 20.53 -9.35
N GLN A 87 1.77 21.79 -8.92
CA GLN A 87 0.68 22.76 -8.84
C GLN A 87 0.14 23.16 -10.23
N GLU A 88 1.01 23.12 -11.24
CA GLU A 88 0.71 23.44 -12.64
C GLU A 88 -0.47 22.62 -13.19
N TYR A 89 -0.71 21.41 -12.65
CA TYR A 89 -1.79 20.55 -13.12
C TYR A 89 -3.19 21.02 -12.72
N TYR A 90 -3.29 21.90 -11.71
CA TYR A 90 -4.55 22.50 -11.26
C TYR A 90 -4.87 23.83 -11.95
N LEU A 91 -4.00 24.25 -12.88
CA LEU A 91 -4.15 25.45 -13.70
C LEU A 91 -4.31 25.04 -15.16
N SER A 92 -5.44 25.38 -15.76
CA SER A 92 -5.73 25.20 -17.19
C SER A 92 -5.54 26.49 -18.01
N GLN A 93 -5.43 27.65 -17.35
CA GLN A 93 -5.44 29.00 -17.92
C GLN A 93 -6.71 29.37 -18.69
N ALA A 94 -7.70 28.47 -18.74
CA ALA A 94 -8.94 28.61 -19.49
C ALA A 94 -10.19 28.45 -18.62
N ASN A 95 -10.08 27.89 -17.40
CA ASN A 95 -11.20 27.74 -16.47
C ASN A 95 -11.18 28.86 -15.40
N PRO A 96 -12.27 29.64 -15.26
CA PRO A 96 -12.42 30.63 -14.18
C PRO A 96 -12.25 30.07 -12.74
N GLN A 97 -12.46 28.76 -12.55
CA GLN A 97 -12.33 28.08 -11.26
C GLN A 97 -10.91 27.60 -10.94
N ASP A 98 -9.95 27.73 -11.86
CA ASP A 98 -8.56 27.28 -11.70
C ASP A 98 -7.95 27.73 -10.36
N ARG A 99 -8.20 28.98 -9.95
CA ARG A 99 -7.69 29.51 -8.68
C ARG A 99 -8.25 28.74 -7.47
N SER A 100 -9.54 28.42 -7.49
CA SER A 100 -10.19 27.62 -6.44
C SER A 100 -9.69 26.17 -6.44
N TYR A 101 -9.46 25.59 -7.61
CA TYR A 101 -8.92 24.22 -7.73
C TYR A 101 -7.50 24.14 -7.18
N LEU A 102 -6.65 25.09 -7.55
CA LEU A 102 -5.31 25.22 -7.00
C LEU A 102 -5.34 25.42 -5.48
N GLU A 103 -6.18 26.32 -4.97
CA GLU A 103 -6.30 26.58 -3.53
C GLU A 103 -6.73 25.33 -2.75
N GLY A 104 -7.74 24.59 -3.25
CA GLY A 104 -8.17 23.33 -2.65
C GLY A 104 -7.05 22.28 -2.63
N ALA A 105 -6.32 22.16 -3.74
CA ALA A 105 -5.22 21.22 -3.87
C ALA A 105 -4.02 21.56 -2.96
N LEU A 106 -3.69 22.85 -2.83
CA LEU A 106 -2.65 23.33 -1.91
C LEU A 106 -3.04 23.15 -0.45
N THR A 107 -4.31 23.40 -0.13
CA THR A 107 -4.85 23.17 1.22
C THR A 107 -4.77 21.69 1.59
N ALA A 108 -5.16 20.80 0.67
CA ALA A 108 -5.04 19.35 0.86
C ALA A 108 -3.57 18.90 1.01
N LEU A 109 -2.66 19.44 0.20
CA LEU A 109 -1.22 19.17 0.32
C LEU A 109 -0.68 19.61 1.68
N HIS A 110 -1.02 20.82 2.13
CA HIS A 110 -0.56 21.34 3.41
C HIS A 110 -1.09 20.50 4.58
N ALA A 111 -2.40 20.19 4.57
CA ALA A 111 -3.01 19.32 5.57
C ALA A 111 -2.38 17.91 5.60
N SER A 112 -2.00 17.38 4.43
CA SER A 112 -1.31 16.08 4.33
C SER A 112 0.07 16.13 4.99
N LYS A 113 0.82 17.21 4.80
CA LYS A 113 2.13 17.43 5.47
C LYS A 113 1.97 17.62 6.98
N GLU A 114 0.98 18.41 7.39
CA GLU A 114 0.64 18.64 8.80
C GLU A 114 0.27 17.31 9.49
N PHE A 115 -0.53 16.48 8.83
CA PHE A 115 -0.88 15.15 9.32
C PHE A 115 0.35 14.28 9.54
N VAL A 116 1.28 14.23 8.58
CA VAL A 116 2.54 13.49 8.74
C VAL A 116 3.32 14.04 9.93
N ALA A 117 3.56 15.35 9.99
CA ALA A 117 4.32 15.97 11.07
C ALA A 117 3.73 15.66 12.46
N ARG A 118 2.40 15.69 12.59
CA ARG A 118 1.70 15.28 13.81
C ARG A 118 1.94 13.80 14.13
N CYS A 119 1.74 12.92 13.17
CA CYS A 119 1.88 11.47 13.38
C CYS A 119 3.30 11.00 13.71
N LEU A 120 4.32 11.79 13.35
CA LEU A 120 5.71 11.54 13.75
C LEU A 120 5.96 11.82 15.25
N ASP A 121 5.15 12.69 15.87
CA ASP A 121 5.21 12.99 17.30
C ASP A 121 4.24 12.09 18.09
N ASP A 122 2.95 12.14 17.74
CA ASP A 122 1.90 11.27 18.26
C ASP A 122 0.88 10.98 17.15
N TYR A 123 0.70 9.69 16.83
CA TYR A 123 -0.26 9.31 15.81
C TYR A 123 -1.71 9.50 16.25
N HIS A 124 -2.03 9.54 17.55
CA HIS A 124 -3.39 9.72 18.03
C HIS A 124 -3.97 11.08 17.60
N GLY A 125 -5.19 11.06 17.06
CA GLY A 125 -5.88 12.27 16.62
C GLY A 125 -6.67 12.12 15.33
N LEU A 126 -7.00 13.26 14.73
CA LEU A 126 -7.88 13.31 13.56
C LEU A 126 -7.20 12.74 12.30
N GLY A 127 -7.99 11.98 11.55
CA GLY A 127 -7.71 11.54 10.20
C GLY A 127 -7.89 12.63 9.15
N LEU A 128 -7.76 12.23 7.88
CA LEU A 128 -7.95 13.08 6.71
C LEU A 128 -8.89 12.39 5.72
N ILE A 129 -9.80 13.15 5.11
CA ILE A 129 -10.57 12.71 3.94
C ILE A 129 -10.25 13.63 2.77
N LEU A 130 -9.75 13.05 1.70
CA LEU A 130 -9.52 13.72 0.43
C LEU A 130 -10.67 13.35 -0.52
N ILE A 131 -11.50 14.31 -0.91
CA ILE A 131 -12.64 14.11 -1.81
C ILE A 131 -12.48 14.88 -3.11
N GLY A 132 -13.09 14.38 -4.19
CA GLY A 132 -13.15 15.08 -5.49
C GLY A 132 -13.02 14.15 -6.69
N PRO A 133 -13.06 14.64 -7.93
CA PRO A 133 -13.13 13.81 -9.12
C PRO A 133 -11.92 12.89 -9.31
N VAL A 134 -12.12 11.86 -10.14
CA VAL A 134 -11.03 10.97 -10.60
C VAL A 134 -9.92 11.79 -11.23
N GLY A 135 -8.67 11.41 -10.98
CA GLY A 135 -7.52 12.09 -11.56
C GLY A 135 -7.07 13.35 -10.82
N ALA A 136 -7.77 13.80 -9.77
CA ALA A 136 -7.39 15.01 -9.00
C ALA A 136 -6.19 14.84 -8.04
N GLY A 137 -5.49 13.69 -8.05
CA GLY A 137 -4.27 13.51 -7.23
C GLY A 137 -4.49 13.05 -5.76
N LYS A 138 -5.70 12.65 -5.37
CA LYS A 138 -6.04 12.19 -4.01
C LYS A 138 -5.22 10.97 -3.55
N THR A 139 -5.24 9.89 -4.34
CA THR A 139 -4.44 8.68 -4.09
C THR A 139 -2.94 8.98 -4.05
N PHE A 140 -2.47 9.93 -4.86
CA PHE A 140 -1.07 10.36 -4.84
C PHE A 140 -0.69 10.99 -3.49
N LEU A 141 -1.54 11.89 -2.94
CA LEU A 141 -1.29 12.46 -1.62
C LEU A 141 -1.38 11.41 -0.52
N ALA A 142 -2.34 10.48 -0.58
CA ALA A 142 -2.43 9.38 0.37
C ALA A 142 -1.18 8.49 0.34
N ALA A 143 -0.66 8.16 -0.86
CA ALA A 143 0.59 7.42 -1.01
C ALA A 143 1.81 8.22 -0.52
N ALA A 144 1.85 9.54 -0.75
CA ALA A 144 2.91 10.40 -0.24
C ALA A 144 2.93 10.46 1.30
N ILE A 145 1.75 10.50 1.94
CA ILE A 145 1.62 10.37 3.40
C ILE A 145 2.20 9.04 3.88
N ALA A 146 1.78 7.92 3.28
CA ALA A 146 2.27 6.59 3.66
C ALA A 146 3.80 6.49 3.54
N ASN A 147 4.35 6.93 2.40
CA ASN A 147 5.80 6.88 2.17
C ASN A 147 6.57 7.74 3.18
N ALA A 148 6.12 8.97 3.44
CA ALA A 148 6.79 9.85 4.39
C ALA A 148 6.82 9.27 5.82
N LEU A 149 5.73 8.61 6.24
CA LEU A 149 5.65 7.95 7.54
C LEU A 149 6.53 6.69 7.61
N MET A 150 6.50 5.84 6.58
CA MET A 150 7.32 4.63 6.53
C MET A 150 8.82 4.93 6.46
N GLU A 151 9.21 6.04 5.81
CA GLU A 151 10.61 6.52 5.80
C GLU A 151 11.11 6.89 7.20
N GLN A 152 10.20 7.25 8.11
CA GLN A 152 10.47 7.47 9.53
C GLN A 152 10.16 6.23 10.39
N GLU A 153 10.08 5.04 9.79
CA GLU A 153 9.85 3.75 10.44
C GLU A 153 8.46 3.58 11.12
N HIS A 154 7.46 4.39 10.76
CA HIS A 154 6.08 4.20 11.25
C HIS A 154 5.33 3.11 10.47
N GLN A 155 4.51 2.34 11.19
CA GLN A 155 3.63 1.34 10.62
C GLN A 155 2.43 1.99 9.93
N VAL A 156 2.26 1.69 8.65
CA VAL A 156 1.13 2.15 7.82
C VAL A 156 0.55 0.95 7.08
N LEU A 157 -0.78 0.84 7.05
CA LEU A 157 -1.49 -0.09 6.17
C LEU A 157 -2.24 0.68 5.09
N PHE A 158 -1.94 0.39 3.83
CA PHE A 158 -2.62 0.97 2.67
C PHE A 158 -3.55 -0.05 2.04
N LEU A 159 -4.85 0.22 2.06
CA LEU A 159 -5.87 -0.65 1.48
C LEU A 159 -6.67 0.11 0.43
N VAL A 160 -6.76 -0.47 -0.77
CA VAL A 160 -7.77 -0.08 -1.75
C VAL A 160 -9.09 -0.70 -1.30
N VAL A 161 -10.10 0.13 -1.02
CA VAL A 161 -11.39 -0.31 -0.46
C VAL A 161 -12.07 -1.37 -1.32
N PRO A 162 -12.15 -1.23 -2.67
CA PRO A 162 -12.56 -2.29 -3.58
C PRO A 162 -11.94 -3.66 -3.26
N ASP A 163 -10.60 -3.73 -3.28
CA ASP A 163 -9.85 -4.96 -3.10
C ASP A 163 -10.01 -5.54 -1.70
N LEU A 164 -10.10 -4.68 -0.68
CA LEU A 164 -10.40 -5.08 0.70
C LEU A 164 -11.75 -5.80 0.77
N LEU A 165 -12.81 -5.20 0.23
CA LEU A 165 -14.15 -5.78 0.31
C LEU A 165 -14.24 -7.11 -0.45
N ASP A 166 -13.59 -7.22 -1.61
CA ASP A 166 -13.55 -8.46 -2.37
C ASP A 166 -12.74 -9.56 -1.66
N GLN A 167 -11.63 -9.21 -1.00
CA GLN A 167 -10.88 -10.15 -0.15
C GLN A 167 -11.74 -10.65 1.01
N LEU A 168 -12.39 -9.75 1.74
CA LEU A 168 -13.25 -10.13 2.86
C LEU A 168 -14.40 -11.06 2.41
N ARG A 169 -14.96 -10.84 1.21
CA ARG A 169 -15.98 -11.73 0.63
C ARG A 169 -15.42 -13.11 0.28
N ALA A 170 -14.20 -13.16 -0.26
CA ALA A 170 -13.55 -14.41 -0.63
C ALA A 170 -13.24 -15.26 0.61
N THR A 171 -12.85 -14.63 1.71
CA THR A 171 -12.42 -15.32 2.92
C THR A 171 -13.56 -15.89 3.75
N TYR A 172 -14.80 -15.43 3.55
CA TYR A 172 -16.01 -16.00 4.15
C TYR A 172 -16.22 -17.50 3.81
N LYS A 173 -15.46 -18.05 2.84
CA LYS A 173 -15.49 -19.47 2.47
C LYS A 173 -14.44 -20.32 3.19
N THR A 174 -13.51 -19.69 3.91
CA THR A 174 -12.38 -20.33 4.59
C THR A 174 -12.11 -19.54 5.88
N ASP A 175 -12.73 -19.95 6.99
CA ASP A 175 -12.85 -19.22 8.26
C ASP A 175 -11.54 -18.66 8.90
N GLU A 176 -10.36 -19.02 8.41
CA GLU A 176 -9.09 -18.72 9.08
C GLU A 176 -8.43 -17.39 8.70
N ASN A 177 -8.76 -16.76 7.54
CA ASN A 177 -8.01 -15.59 7.05
C ASN A 177 -8.75 -14.23 7.14
N GLU A 178 -10.08 -14.20 7.40
CA GLU A 178 -10.88 -12.94 7.32
C GLU A 178 -10.62 -12.06 8.54
N LEU A 179 -10.48 -12.73 9.70
CA LEU A 179 -10.27 -12.09 10.99
C LEU A 179 -8.96 -11.31 11.02
N ASP A 180 -7.89 -11.87 10.46
CA ASP A 180 -6.55 -11.28 10.53
C ASP A 180 -6.46 -9.92 9.80
N LEU A 181 -7.05 -9.80 8.61
CA LEU A 181 -7.01 -8.54 7.86
C LEU A 181 -7.91 -7.46 8.48
N LEU A 182 -9.11 -7.83 8.95
CA LEU A 182 -10.02 -6.88 9.60
C LEU A 182 -9.41 -6.34 10.90
N ASP A 183 -8.85 -7.22 11.72
CA ASP A 183 -8.25 -6.84 12.99
C ASP A 183 -6.97 -6.03 12.76
N THR A 184 -6.13 -6.42 11.78
CA THR A 184 -5.00 -5.58 11.35
C THR A 184 -5.46 -4.17 10.94
N ALA A 185 -6.52 -4.05 10.13
CA ALA A 185 -7.03 -2.73 9.70
C ALA A 185 -7.60 -1.91 10.87
N ARG A 186 -8.20 -2.56 11.87
CA ARG A 186 -8.70 -1.90 13.08
C ARG A 186 -7.56 -1.37 13.95
N GLU A 187 -6.51 -2.16 14.14
CA GLU A 187 -5.50 -1.93 15.19
C GLU A 187 -4.24 -1.22 14.71
N ILE A 188 -3.93 -1.27 13.41
CA ILE A 188 -2.73 -0.64 12.87
C ILE A 188 -2.68 0.87 13.22
N PRO A 189 -1.52 1.42 13.61
CA PRO A 189 -1.44 2.81 14.04
C PRO A 189 -2.00 3.79 13.02
N ILE A 190 -1.67 3.60 11.75
CA ILE A 190 -2.10 4.49 10.66
C ILE A 190 -2.69 3.64 9.52
N LEU A 191 -3.96 3.88 9.21
CA LEU A 191 -4.69 3.22 8.13
C LEU A 191 -4.95 4.21 6.99
N ILE A 192 -4.72 3.77 5.77
CA ILE A 192 -5.15 4.46 4.55
C ILE A 192 -6.18 3.60 3.84
N LEU A 193 -7.37 4.17 3.61
CA LEU A 193 -8.45 3.61 2.81
C LEU A 193 -8.56 4.40 1.51
N ASP A 194 -8.00 3.86 0.44
CA ASP A 194 -8.02 4.47 -0.88
C ASP A 194 -9.28 4.06 -1.65
N ASP A 195 -9.86 5.02 -2.36
CA ASP A 195 -11.03 4.86 -3.25
C ASP A 195 -12.31 4.39 -2.54
N LEU A 196 -12.58 4.95 -1.36
CA LEU A 196 -13.82 4.76 -0.62
C LEU A 196 -15.01 5.33 -1.39
N GLY A 197 -15.64 4.54 -2.24
CA GLY A 197 -16.82 4.95 -3.00
C GLY A 197 -17.01 4.23 -4.33
N ALA A 198 -15.99 3.52 -4.81
CA ALA A 198 -16.01 2.87 -6.13
C ALA A 198 -16.82 1.56 -6.23
N HIS A 199 -17.55 1.15 -5.18
CA HIS A 199 -18.32 -0.10 -5.16
C HIS A 199 -19.81 0.09 -4.84
N ASN A 200 -20.60 -0.87 -5.33
CA ASN A 200 -21.95 -1.11 -4.83
C ASN A 200 -21.87 -1.69 -3.40
N TYR A 201 -22.21 -0.87 -2.41
CA TYR A 201 -22.20 -1.27 -1.02
C TYR A 201 -23.44 -2.08 -0.68
N THR A 202 -23.25 -3.37 -0.41
CA THR A 202 -24.24 -4.20 0.26
C THR A 202 -24.24 -3.92 1.76
N ASP A 203 -25.32 -4.24 2.48
CA ASP A 203 -25.38 -4.04 3.93
C ASP A 203 -24.23 -4.73 4.69
N TRP A 204 -23.79 -5.88 4.18
CA TRP A 204 -22.61 -6.56 4.71
C TRP A 204 -21.34 -5.71 4.56
N THR A 205 -21.07 -5.12 3.38
CA THR A 205 -19.89 -4.26 3.18
C THR A 205 -19.95 -3.00 4.04
N ARG A 206 -21.15 -2.40 4.17
CA ARG A 206 -21.38 -1.24 5.07
C ARG A 206 -21.05 -1.59 6.51
N ASN A 207 -21.51 -2.74 6.99
CA ASN A 207 -21.23 -3.20 8.36
C ASN A 207 -19.74 -3.44 8.62
N ARG A 208 -19.00 -3.98 7.63
CA ARG A 208 -17.54 -4.16 7.75
C ARG A 208 -16.80 -2.83 7.82
N LEU A 209 -17.09 -1.89 6.92
CA LEU A 209 -16.49 -0.55 6.95
C LEU A 209 -16.85 0.20 8.22
N TYR A 210 -18.13 0.15 8.63
CA TYR A 210 -18.60 0.71 9.88
C TYR A 210 -17.78 0.18 11.06
N SER A 211 -17.52 -1.12 11.11
CA SER A 211 -16.78 -1.74 12.19
C SER A 211 -15.34 -1.26 12.28
N ILE A 212 -14.63 -1.14 11.14
CA ILE A 212 -13.28 -0.57 11.10
C ILE A 212 -13.29 0.88 11.59
N ILE A 213 -14.14 1.72 10.99
CA ILE A 213 -14.22 3.15 11.29
C ILE A 213 -14.59 3.39 12.76
N ASN A 214 -15.56 2.64 13.28
CA ASN A 214 -16.01 2.78 14.67
C ASN A 214 -14.93 2.38 15.67
N TYR A 215 -14.22 1.27 15.43
CA TYR A 215 -13.11 0.86 16.29
C TYR A 215 -12.03 1.95 16.33
N ARG A 216 -11.60 2.40 15.15
CA ARG A 216 -10.53 3.40 15.03
C ARG A 216 -10.89 4.73 15.66
N LEU A 217 -12.13 5.20 15.50
CA LEU A 217 -12.64 6.38 16.19
C LEU A 217 -12.54 6.21 17.72
N ASN A 218 -12.99 5.07 18.26
CA ASN A 218 -12.99 4.82 19.70
C ASN A 218 -11.57 4.73 20.29
N GLN A 219 -10.60 4.23 19.50
CA GLN A 219 -9.19 4.14 19.89
C GLN A 219 -8.37 5.37 19.47
N GLN A 220 -9.02 6.41 18.93
CA GLN A 220 -8.36 7.63 18.43
C GLN A 220 -7.25 7.34 17.41
N LEU A 221 -7.41 6.29 16.60
CA LEU A 221 -6.45 5.89 15.57
C LEU A 221 -6.76 6.64 14.26
N PRO A 222 -5.82 7.41 13.72
CA PRO A 222 -6.05 8.25 12.55
C PRO A 222 -6.27 7.41 11.29
N THR A 223 -7.16 7.86 10.41
CA THR A 223 -7.42 7.21 9.12
C THR A 223 -7.33 8.24 7.99
N VAL A 224 -6.57 7.92 6.94
CA VAL A 224 -6.56 8.71 5.71
C VAL A 224 -7.50 8.04 4.71
N ILE A 225 -8.40 8.80 4.12
CA ILE A 225 -9.42 8.29 3.21
C ILE A 225 -9.35 9.09 1.92
N THR A 226 -9.42 8.41 0.78
CA THR A 226 -9.67 9.07 -0.51
C THR A 226 -11.02 8.62 -1.07
N SER A 227 -11.74 9.52 -1.74
CA SER A 227 -13.04 9.21 -2.32
C SER A 227 -13.39 10.11 -3.49
N ASN A 228 -14.10 9.55 -4.47
CA ASN A 228 -14.72 10.34 -5.53
C ASN A 228 -16.13 10.84 -5.18
N LEU A 229 -16.68 10.40 -4.04
CA LEU A 229 -18.02 10.77 -3.58
C LEU A 229 -18.01 12.12 -2.86
N SER A 230 -19.10 12.86 -3.00
CA SER A 230 -19.48 13.96 -2.11
C SER A 230 -19.81 13.43 -0.72
N LEU A 231 -19.98 14.32 0.26
CA LEU A 231 -20.41 13.90 1.59
C LEU A 231 -21.85 13.38 1.60
N GLU A 232 -22.73 13.96 0.77
CA GLU A 232 -24.09 13.44 0.61
C GLU A 232 -24.07 12.04 0.00
N GLU A 233 -23.30 11.84 -1.08
CA GLU A 233 -23.14 10.54 -1.73
C GLU A 233 -22.50 9.52 -0.78
N MET A 234 -21.54 9.92 0.05
CA MET A 234 -21.00 9.03 1.10
C MET A 234 -22.08 8.59 2.08
N GLU A 235 -22.97 9.47 2.51
CA GLU A 235 -24.09 9.12 3.39
C GLU A 235 -25.07 8.14 2.73
N GLU A 236 -25.42 8.35 1.46
CA GLU A 236 -26.28 7.43 0.71
C GLU A 236 -25.65 6.04 0.57
N HIS A 237 -24.34 5.99 0.31
CA HIS A 237 -23.62 4.76 0.04
C HIS A 237 -23.20 4.01 1.32
N LEU A 238 -22.72 4.70 2.35
CA LEU A 238 -22.18 4.12 3.58
C LEU A 238 -23.17 4.11 4.77
N GLY A 239 -24.23 4.92 4.67
CA GLY A 239 -25.22 5.16 5.71
C GLY A 239 -24.79 6.26 6.69
N ALA A 240 -25.79 7.01 7.19
CA ALA A 240 -25.63 8.15 8.11
C ALA A 240 -24.72 7.86 9.32
N ARG A 241 -24.83 6.65 9.89
CA ARG A 241 -24.05 6.24 11.07
C ARG A 241 -22.54 6.19 10.80
N THR A 242 -22.14 5.72 9.62
CA THR A 242 -20.74 5.61 9.20
C THR A 242 -20.20 6.99 8.83
N THR A 243 -20.95 7.74 8.01
CA THR A 243 -20.57 9.10 7.58
C THR A 243 -20.44 10.05 8.76
N SER A 244 -21.35 10.01 9.73
CA SER A 244 -21.25 10.81 10.96
C SER A 244 -19.94 10.56 11.73
N ARG A 245 -19.47 9.31 11.81
CA ARG A 245 -18.20 8.97 12.47
C ARG A 245 -17.00 9.45 11.70
N LEU A 246 -17.06 9.38 10.37
CA LEU A 246 -16.02 9.93 9.50
C LEU A 246 -15.89 11.44 9.66
N ILE A 247 -17.01 12.16 9.72
CA ILE A 247 -17.04 13.60 9.97
C ILE A 247 -16.47 13.93 11.36
N GLN A 248 -16.76 13.10 12.37
CA GLN A 248 -16.23 13.28 13.71
C GLN A 248 -14.71 13.02 13.80
N SER A 249 -14.21 12.00 13.09
CA SER A 249 -12.82 11.55 13.22
C SER A 249 -11.85 12.16 12.23
N CYS A 250 -12.32 12.88 11.20
CA CYS A 250 -11.46 13.33 10.11
C CYS A 250 -11.72 14.78 9.68
N ARG A 251 -10.64 15.46 9.24
CA ARG A 251 -10.73 16.73 8.51
C ARG A 251 -10.93 16.45 7.02
N ILE A 252 -11.84 17.17 6.36
CA ILE A 252 -12.23 16.92 4.97
C ILE A 252 -11.67 18.00 4.05
N PHE A 253 -11.01 17.58 2.97
CA PHE A 253 -10.40 18.46 1.98
C PHE A 253 -10.86 18.08 0.57
N ARG A 254 -11.33 19.07 -0.19
CA ARG A 254 -11.78 18.88 -1.56
C ARG A 254 -10.67 19.23 -2.54
N MET A 255 -10.41 18.32 -3.48
CA MET A 255 -9.47 18.49 -4.57
C MET A 255 -10.20 18.39 -5.89
N ASN A 256 -10.22 19.47 -6.66
CA ASN A 256 -10.83 19.50 -7.98
C ASN A 256 -9.76 19.74 -9.04
N VAL A 257 -10.04 19.31 -10.26
CA VAL A 257 -9.19 19.54 -11.42
C VAL A 257 -10.07 19.61 -12.66
N GLU A 258 -9.68 20.42 -13.64
CA GLU A 258 -10.39 20.50 -14.93
C GLU A 258 -10.17 19.24 -15.79
N GLN A 259 -8.95 18.72 -15.78
CA GLN A 259 -8.55 17.56 -16.58
C GLN A 259 -7.83 16.55 -15.70
N ASP A 260 -8.07 15.25 -15.92
CA ASP A 260 -7.34 14.18 -15.24
C ASP A 260 -5.83 14.40 -15.37
N ILE A 261 -5.15 14.51 -14.22
CA ILE A 261 -3.71 14.78 -14.14
C ILE A 261 -2.91 13.67 -14.85
N ARG A 262 -3.36 12.41 -14.78
CA ARG A 262 -2.69 11.28 -15.44
C ARG A 262 -2.75 11.41 -16.96
N LEU A 263 -3.87 11.92 -17.49
CA LEU A 263 -4.01 12.19 -18.92
C LEU A 263 -3.07 13.33 -19.34
N ARG A 264 -2.99 14.41 -18.55
CA ARG A 264 -2.08 15.53 -18.83
C ARG A 264 -0.62 15.07 -18.80
N GLN A 265 -0.21 14.29 -17.81
CA GLN A 265 1.12 13.68 -17.74
C GLN A 265 1.43 12.79 -18.94
N TYR A 266 0.45 12.02 -19.42
CA TYR A 266 0.62 11.23 -20.65
C TYR A 266 0.85 12.12 -21.87
N GLN A 267 0.06 13.18 -22.04
CA GLN A 267 0.21 14.12 -23.15
C GLN A 267 1.56 14.83 -23.13
N ASP A 268 2.06 15.22 -21.96
CA ASP A 268 3.36 15.87 -21.80
C ASP A 268 4.51 14.95 -22.23
N ARG A 269 4.48 13.68 -21.77
CA ARG A 269 5.47 12.66 -22.19
C ARG A 269 5.47 12.42 -23.70
N GLU A 270 4.31 12.38 -24.32
CA GLU A 270 4.19 12.19 -25.78
C GLU A 270 4.67 13.41 -26.57
N LYS A 271 4.54 14.63 -26.03
CA LYS A 271 5.11 15.84 -26.63
C LYS A 271 6.64 15.85 -26.55
N GLU A 272 7.20 15.43 -25.42
CA GLU A 272 8.65 15.34 -25.22
C GLU A 272 9.30 14.32 -26.16
N ARG A 273 8.64 13.19 -26.41
CA ARG A 273 9.12 12.16 -27.37
C ARG A 273 9.15 12.61 -28.83
N LYS A 274 8.36 13.62 -29.18
CA LYS A 274 8.26 14.17 -30.54
C LYS A 274 9.21 15.35 -30.78
N LYS A 275 9.89 15.83 -29.73
CA LYS A 275 10.94 16.83 -29.81
C LYS A 275 12.30 16.16 -29.94
#